data_AF-A0A3C1W9V4-F1
#
_entry.id   AF-A0A3C1W9V4-F1
#
_cell.length_a   1.000
_cell.length_b   1.000
_cell.length_c   1.000
_cell.angle_alpha   90.00
_cell.angle_beta   90.00
_cell.angle_gamma   90.00
#
_symmetry.space_group_name_H-M   'P 1'
#
loop_
_entity.id
_entity.type
_entity.pdbx_description
1 polymer ?
#
loop_
_entity_poly.entity_id
_entity_poly.type
_entity_poly.pdbx_seq_one_letter_code
_entity_poly.pdbx_strand_id
1 'polypeptide(L)' 'MERLRQLVRTLGPESAFERGFSITMSKSGTLVTDPEQVDNGDQLVTRVAGGTIESEVVK' A
#
# COMPACT_ATOMS: atom_id res chain seq x y z
N MET A 1 31.25 3.20 -1.30
CA MET A 1 30.03 2.38 -1.09
C MET A 1 28.96 3.14 -0.30
N GLU A 2 28.60 4.37 -0.68
CA GLU A 2 27.65 5.21 0.10
C GLU A 2 26.47 5.70 -0.76
N ARG A 3 26.72 5.99 -2.05
CA ARG A 3 25.67 6.37 -3.01
C ARG A 3 24.61 5.29 -3.28
N LEU A 4 24.97 4.01 -3.15
CA LEU A 4 24.03 2.90 -3.41
C LEU A 4 22.99 2.74 -2.29
N ARG A 5 23.31 3.14 -1.05
CA ARG A 5 22.38 3.09 0.09
C ARG A 5 21.37 4.24 0.08
N GLN A 6 21.72 5.40 -0.49
CA GLN A 6 20.76 6.50 -0.67
C GLN A 6 19.68 6.15 -1.69
N LEU A 7 20.03 5.51 -2.81
CA LEU A 7 19.05 5.09 -3.83
C LEU A 7 18.00 4.10 -3.30
N VAL A 8 18.37 3.24 -2.35
CA VAL A 8 17.43 2.30 -1.70
C VAL A 8 16.47 3.02 -0.75
N ARG A 9 16.87 4.14 -0.12
CA ARG A 9 15.95 4.98 0.69
C ARG A 9 15.04 5.84 -0.18
N THR A 10 15.53 6.34 -1.32
CA THR A 10 14.75 7.13 -2.28
C THR A 10 13.74 6.28 -3.07
N LEU A 11 13.92 4.96 -3.10
CA LEU A 11 13.02 3.99 -3.75
C LEU A 11 12.33 3.05 -2.75
N GLY A 12 12.55 3.24 -1.45
CA GLY A 12 11.83 2.50 -0.42
C GLY A 12 10.35 2.87 -0.42
N PRO A 13 9.44 1.95 -0.06
CA PRO A 13 8.00 2.19 -0.02
C PRO A 13 7.63 3.44 0.80
N GLU A 14 8.45 3.77 1.81
CA GLU A 14 8.30 4.96 2.65
C GLU A 14 8.34 6.27 1.86
N SER A 15 9.27 6.42 0.92
CA SER A 15 9.32 7.60 0.05
C SER A 15 8.12 7.71 -0.90
N ALA A 16 7.51 6.58 -1.25
CA ALA A 16 6.32 6.55 -2.09
C ALA A 16 5.09 6.98 -1.30
N PHE A 17 4.97 6.55 -0.04
CA PHE A 17 3.89 7.00 0.85
C PHE A 17 3.90 8.51 1.04
N GLU A 18 5.07 9.13 1.25
CA GLU A 18 5.21 10.60 1.35
C GLU A 18 4.80 11.35 0.08
N ARG A 19 4.82 10.68 -1.08
CA ARG A 19 4.35 11.25 -2.37
C ARG A 19 2.86 11.02 -2.62
N GLY A 20 2.13 10.48 -1.64
CA GLY A 20 0.69 10.21 -1.75
C GLY A 20 0.32 8.88 -2.40
N PHE A 21 1.28 7.99 -2.62
CA PHE A 21 0.97 6.60 -2.99
C PHE A 21 0.50 5.81 -1.76
N SER A 22 -0.18 4.70 -2.00
CA SER A 22 -0.64 3.79 -0.96
C SER A 22 -0.36 2.33 -1.33
N ILE A 23 -0.46 1.45 -0.34
CA ILE A 23 -0.45 0.00 -0.53
C ILE A 23 -1.74 -0.54 0.05
N THR A 24 -2.54 -1.21 -0.78
CA THR A 24 -3.80 -1.81 -0.36
C THR A 24 -3.64 -3.32 -0.23
N MET A 25 -4.16 -3.85 0.86
CA MET A 25 -4.10 -5.25 1.20
C MET A 25 -5.49 -5.73 1.61
N SER A 26 -5.79 -7.00 1.42
CA SER A 26 -6.95 -7.63 2.05
C SER A 26 -6.76 -7.67 3.57
N LYS A 27 -7.83 -7.92 4.31
CA LYS A 27 -7.77 -8.17 5.76
C LYS A 27 -6.83 -9.32 6.16
N SER A 28 -6.57 -10.28 5.25
CA SER A 28 -5.61 -11.37 5.48
C SER A 28 -4.15 -10.96 5.25
N GLY A 29 -3.90 -9.72 4.85
CA GLY A 29 -2.56 -9.22 4.52
C GLY A 29 -2.09 -9.61 3.12
N THR A 30 -2.99 -9.97 2.21
CA THR A 30 -2.65 -10.23 0.81
C THR A 30 -2.63 -8.92 0.04
N LEU A 31 -1.59 -8.67 -0.76
CA LEU A 31 -1.51 -7.47 -1.58
C LEU A 31 -2.63 -7.47 -2.64
N VAL A 32 -3.35 -6.36 -2.75
CA VAL A 32 -4.37 -6.14 -3.78
C VAL A 32 -3.81 -5.19 -4.83
N THR A 33 -3.67 -5.66 -6.06
CA THR A 33 -3.16 -4.92 -7.20
C THR A 33 -4.12 -4.90 -8.38
N ASP A 34 -5.13 -5.78 -8.37
CA ASP A 34 -6.14 -5.90 -9.42
C ASP A 34 -7.54 -5.90 -8.79
N PRO A 35 -8.51 -5.10 -9.31
CA PRO A 35 -9.89 -5.10 -8.81
C PRO A 35 -10.56 -6.49 -8.82
N GLU A 36 -10.16 -7.43 -9.68
CA GLU A 36 -10.71 -8.78 -9.71
C GLU A 36 -10.31 -9.64 -8.49
N GLN A 37 -9.34 -9.18 -7.68
CA GLN A 37 -8.88 -9.90 -6.48
C GLN A 37 -9.77 -9.70 -5.23
N VAL A 38 -10.79 -8.86 -5.34
CA VAL A 38 -11.67 -8.50 -4.23
C VAL A 38 -13.12 -8.50 -4.68
N ASP A 39 -14.04 -8.80 -3.78
CA ASP A 39 -15.48 -8.79 -4.02
C ASP A 39 -16.19 -7.66 -3.27
N ASN A 40 -17.43 -7.37 -3.67
CA ASN A 40 -18.28 -6.41 -2.95
C ASN A 40 -18.44 -6.85 -1.48
N GLY A 41 -18.19 -5.92 -0.55
CA GLY A 41 -18.23 -6.18 0.90
C GLY A 41 -16.90 -6.63 1.51
N ASP A 42 -15.86 -6.88 0.70
CA ASP A 42 -14.53 -7.23 1.23
C ASP A 42 -13.92 -6.10 2.04
N GLN A 43 -13.23 -6.48 3.12
CA GLN A 43 -12.51 -5.55 3.98
C GLN A 43 -11.06 -5.41 3.52
N LEU A 44 -10.67 -4.17 3.25
CA LEU A 44 -9.33 -3.80 2.83
C LEU A 44 -8.63 -2.97 3.91
N VAL A 45 -7.32 -3.14 3.95
CA VAL A 45 -6.39 -2.42 4.80
C VAL A 45 -5.45 -1.66 3.87
N THR A 46 -5.54 -0.33 3.87
CA THR A 46 -4.70 0.53 3.04
C THR A 46 -3.68 1.25 3.90
N ARG A 47 -2.39 1.04 3.62
CA ARG A 47 -1.30 1.75 4.27
C ARG A 47 -0.93 3.00 3.48
N VAL A 48 -0.84 4.11 4.20
CA VAL A 48 -0.43 5.44 3.74
C VAL A 48 0.67 5.99 4.66
N ALA A 49 1.22 7.17 4.37
CA ALA A 49 2.28 7.77 5.20
C ALA A 49 1.83 7.98 6.66
N GLY A 50 0.59 8.42 6.85
CA GLY A 50 0.01 8.67 8.16
C GLY A 50 -0.45 7.43 8.93
N GLY A 51 -0.27 6.22 8.39
CA GLY A 51 -0.69 4.98 9.04
C GLY A 51 -1.63 4.14 8.15
N THR A 52 -2.69 3.61 8.75
CA THR A 52 -3.55 2.60 8.13
C THR A 52 -5.00 3.05 8.09
N ILE A 53 -5.68 2.75 6.99
CA ILE A 53 -7.11 2.98 6.78
C ILE A 53 -7.78 1.62 6.53
N GLU A 54 -8.90 1.38 7.19
CA GLU A 54 -9.77 0.24 6.90
C GLU A 54 -10.96 0.70 6.05
N SER A 55 -11.31 -0.09 5.03
CA SER A 55 -12.36 0.25 4.07
C SER A 55 -13.09 -0.99 3.57
N GLU A 56 -14.32 -0.81 3.13
CA GLU A 56 -15.12 -1.86 2.48
C GLU A 56 -15.19 -1.62 0.96
N VAL A 57 -15.09 -2.70 0.18
CA VAL A 57 -15.17 -2.65 -1.29
C VAL A 57 -16.61 -2.40 -1.75
N VAL A 58 -16.78 -1.38 -2.59
CA VAL A 58 -18.02 -1.09 -3.33
C VAL A 58 -17.68 -0.99 -4.83
N LYS A 59 -18.16 -1.94 -5.63
CA LYS A 59 -18.07 -2.04 -7.09
C LYS A 59 -19.41 -1.75 -7.74
#